data_AF-A0A5C4T4P8-F1
#
_entry.id   AF-A0A5C4T4P8-F1
#
_cell.length_a   1.000
_cell.length_b   1.000
_cell.length_c   1.000
_cell.angle_alpha   90.00
_cell.angle_beta   90.00
_cell.angle_gamma   90.00
#
_symmetry.space_group_name_H-M   'P 1'
#
loop_
_entity.id
_entity.type
_entity.pdbx_description
1 polymer ?
#
loop_
_entity_poly.entity_id
_entity_poly.type
_entity_poly.pdbx_seq_one_letter_code
_entity_poly.pdbx_strand_id
1 'polypeptide(L)'
;MLKKVIRKTVLIYTIFGLIVGIGLLIASFFSDEIVFQSGEKVITRGVNAGLISVPASVLIASFVGLMHAIFLWFPIVYIYKKLSNRKT
;
A
#
# COMPACT_ATOMS: atom_id res chain seq x y z
N MET A 1 -19.71 4.72 -8.24
CA MET A 1 -18.79 5.76 -7.72
C MET A 1 -17.79 5.17 -6.73
N LEU A 2 -18.26 4.54 -5.65
CA LEU A 2 -17.42 3.84 -4.66
C LEU A 2 -16.40 2.89 -5.30
N LYS A 3 -16.85 1.96 -6.17
CA LYS A 3 -15.97 1.02 -6.91
C LYS A 3 -14.84 1.73 -7.69
N LYS A 4 -15.11 2.92 -8.25
CA LYS A 4 -14.12 3.70 -9.01
C LYS A 4 -13.10 4.36 -8.09
N VAL A 5 -13.53 4.87 -6.94
CA VAL A 5 -12.65 5.45 -5.91
C VAL A 5 -11.76 4.35 -5.33
N ILE A 6 -12.35 3.24 -4.87
CA ILE A 6 -11.61 2.08 -4.35
C ILE A 6 -10.56 1.61 -5.34
N ARG A 7 -10.93 1.36 -6.61
CA ARG A 7 -9.99 0.85 -7.62
C ARG A 7 -8.80 1.81 -7.83
N LYS A 8 -9.05 3.12 -7.90
CA LYS A 8 -7.98 4.11 -8.10
C LYS A 8 -7.09 4.23 -6.88
N THR A 9 -7.66 4.34 -5.69
CA THR A 9 -6.90 4.50 -4.45
C THR A 9 -6.09 3.25 -4.15
N VAL A 10 -6.67 2.06 -4.26
CA VAL A 10 -5.95 0.79 -4.09
C VAL A 10 -4.80 0.71 -5.09
N LEU A 11 -5.03 1.00 -6.38
CA LEU A 11 -3.96 0.95 -7.39
C LEU A 11 -2.78 1.87 -7.05
N ILE A 12 -3.04 3.11 -6.62
CA ILE A 12 -1.99 4.06 -6.24
C ILE A 12 -1.19 3.52 -5.05
N TYR A 13 -1.88 2.99 -4.03
CA TYR A 13 -1.23 2.42 -2.86
C TYR A 13 -0.48 1.12 -3.19
N THR A 14 -0.99 0.28 -4.09
CA THR A 14 -0.30 -0.91 -4.59
C THR A 14 1.01 -0.53 -5.28
N ILE A 15 1.00 0.48 -6.16
CA ILE A 15 2.21 0.99 -6.82
C ILE A 15 3.19 1.55 -5.78
N PHE A 16 2.70 2.30 -4.79
CA PHE A 16 3.52 2.79 -3.70
C PHE A 16 4.16 1.66 -2.89
N GLY A 17 3.37 0.64 -2.51
CA GLY A 17 3.85 -0.56 -1.82
C GLY A 17 4.88 -1.33 -2.64
N LEU A 18 4.72 -1.39 -3.96
CA LEU A 18 5.70 -1.99 -4.87
C LEU A 18 7.02 -1.22 -4.86
N ILE A 19 6.98 0.11 -4.96
CA ILE A 19 8.19 0.95 -4.91
C ILE A 19 8.93 0.77 -3.57
N VAL A 20 8.19 0.79 -2.45
CA VAL A 20 8.77 0.56 -1.12
C VAL A 20 9.38 -0.84 -1.03
N GLY A 21 8.68 -1.86 -1.51
CA GLY A 21 9.17 -3.25 -1.52
C GLY A 21 10.43 -3.42 -2.34
N ILE A 22 10.48 -2.84 -3.54
CA ILE A 22 11.69 -2.86 -4.38
C ILE A 22 12.84 -2.13 -3.68
N GLY A 23 12.57 -0.99 -3.02
CA GLY A 23 13.58 -0.28 -2.23
C GLY A 23 14.16 -1.15 -1.10
N LEU A 24 13.31 -1.86 -0.36
CA LEU A 24 13.73 -2.80 0.69
C LEU A 24 14.52 -3.98 0.13
N LEU A 25 14.10 -4.54 -1.01
CA LEU A 25 14.84 -5.59 -1.70
C LEU A 25 16.23 -5.10 -2.13
N ILE A 26 16.33 -3.92 -2.75
CA ILE A 26 17.62 -3.35 -3.16
C ILE A 26 18.51 -3.16 -1.94
N ALA A 27 17.99 -2.54 -0.87
CA ALA A 27 18.75 -2.32 0.35
C ALA A 27 19.23 -3.62 1.01
N SER A 28 18.48 -4.72 0.84
CA SER A 28 18.84 -6.03 1.39
C SER A 28 20.04 -6.70 0.70
N PHE A 29 20.43 -6.23 -0.49
CA PHE A 29 21.66 -6.67 -1.15
C PHE A 29 22.91 -5.97 -0.60
N PHE A 30 22.74 -4.84 0.08
CA PHE A 30 23.84 -4.03 0.61
C PHE A 30 23.96 -4.09 2.14
N SER A 31 22.96 -4.66 2.84
CA SER A 31 22.95 -4.76 4.29
C SER A 31 22.16 -5.99 4.77
N ASP A 32 22.75 -6.74 5.71
CA ASP A 32 22.10 -7.83 6.44
C ASP A 32 21.22 -7.34 7.61
N GLU A 33 21.15 -6.03 7.84
CA GLU A 33 20.29 -5.44 8.88
C GLU A 33 18.80 -5.48 8.52
N ILE A 34 18.45 -5.83 7.28
CA ILE A 34 17.07 -5.98 6.87
C ILE A 34 16.54 -7.31 7.38
N VAL A 35 15.76 -7.21 8.45
CA VAL A 35 15.11 -8.33 9.10
C VAL A 35 13.63 -8.33 8.75
N PHE A 36 13.13 -9.45 8.23
CA PHE A 36 11.69 -9.66 8.10
C PHE A 36 11.20 -10.53 9.26
N GLN A 37 10.43 -9.93 10.16
CA GLN A 37 9.83 -10.61 11.30
C GLN A 37 8.33 -10.80 11.07
N SER A 38 7.86 -12.03 11.23
CA SER A 38 6.45 -12.38 11.24
C SER A 38 6.17 -13.28 12.45
N GLY A 39 5.60 -12.68 13.50
CA GLY A 39 5.41 -13.34 14.80
C GLY A 39 6.75 -13.76 15.43
N GLU A 40 6.90 -15.06 15.73
CA GLU A 40 8.12 -15.65 16.32
C GLU A 40 9.19 -16.00 15.27
N LYS A 41 8.86 -15.97 13.97
CA LYS A 41 9.83 -16.30 12.91
C LYS A 41 10.54 -15.04 12.44
N VAL A 42 11.86 -15.04 12.60
CA VAL A 42 12.76 -13.98 12.14
C VAL A 42 13.56 -14.52 10.97
N ILE A 43 13.40 -13.91 9.79
CA ILE A 43 14.21 -14.21 8.62
C ILE A 43 15.33 -13.17 8.60
N THR A 44 16.54 -13.59 8.99
CA THR A 44 17.75 -12.75 9.13
C THR A 44 18.68 -12.80 7.93
N ARG A 45 18.40 -13.63 6.91
CA ARG A 45 19.18 -13.60 5.65
C ARG A 45 18.67 -12.43 4.81
N GLY A 46 19.43 -11.34 4.75
CA GLY A 46 19.04 -10.06 4.14
C GLY A 46 18.27 -10.21 2.84
N VAL A 47 18.83 -10.89 1.83
CA VAL A 47 18.18 -11.07 0.51
C VAL A 47 16.84 -11.83 0.59
N ASN A 48 16.71 -12.84 1.46
CA ASN A 48 15.46 -13.56 1.65
C ASN A 48 14.40 -12.67 2.32
N ALA A 49 14.81 -11.83 3.28
CA ALA A 49 13.94 -10.84 3.90
C ALA A 49 13.49 -9.78 2.88
N GLY A 50 14.41 -9.32 2.02
CA GLY A 50 14.13 -8.41 0.91
C GLY A 50 13.13 -8.99 -0.10
N LEU A 51 13.30 -10.25 -0.51
CA LEU A 51 12.39 -10.92 -1.45
C LEU A 51 10.95 -11.04 -0.90
N ILE A 52 10.81 -11.30 0.40
CA ILE A 52 9.50 -11.39 1.06
C ILE A 52 8.90 -10.01 1.29
N SER A 53 9.73 -8.99 1.48
CA SER A 53 9.28 -7.61 1.71
C SER A 53 8.47 -7.06 0.54
N VAL A 54 8.77 -7.45 -0.71
CA VAL A 54 8.07 -6.98 -1.92
C VAL A 54 6.58 -7.36 -1.94
N PRO A 55 6.20 -8.65 -1.90
CA PRO A 55 4.78 -9.01 -1.84
C PRO A 55 4.12 -8.54 -0.54
N ALA A 56 4.84 -8.52 0.58
CA ALA A 56 4.29 -8.07 1.86
C ALA A 56 3.94 -6.57 1.84
N SER A 57 4.84 -5.70 1.36
CA SER A 57 4.60 -4.26 1.26
C SER A 57 3.46 -3.94 0.30
N VAL A 58 3.36 -4.66 -0.82
CA VAL A 58 2.25 -4.56 -1.77
C VAL A 58 0.92 -4.91 -1.09
N LEU A 59 0.85 -6.03 -0.37
CA LEU A 59 -0.37 -6.47 0.32
C LEU A 59 -0.79 -5.46 1.40
N ILE A 60 0.15 -5.06 2.26
CA ILE A 60 -0.10 -4.09 3.34
C ILE A 60 -0.58 -2.76 2.75
N ALA A 61 0.13 -2.21 1.77
CA ALA A 61 -0.24 -0.95 1.16
C ALA A 61 -1.60 -1.04 0.45
N SER A 62 -1.88 -2.14 -0.25
CA SER A 62 -3.19 -2.36 -0.91
C SER A 62 -4.34 -2.39 0.11
N PHE A 63 -4.14 -3.01 1.26
CA PHE A 63 -5.12 -3.01 2.36
C PHE A 63 -5.32 -1.61 2.95
N VAL A 64 -4.23 -0.88 3.20
CA VAL A 64 -4.30 0.53 3.63
C VAL A 64 -5.03 1.37 2.60
N GLY A 65 -4.76 1.19 1.31
CA GLY A 65 -5.43 1.88 0.21
C GLY A 65 -6.94 1.59 0.17
N LEU A 66 -7.36 0.38 0.48
CA LEU A 66 -8.78 0.02 0.62
C LEU A 66 -9.44 0.78 1.78
N MET A 67 -8.81 0.78 2.96
CA MET A 67 -9.30 1.51 4.13
C MET A 67 -9.38 3.01 3.84
N HIS A 68 -8.32 3.59 3.27
CA HIS A 68 -8.28 5.00 2.92
C HIS A 68 -9.33 5.37 1.86
N ALA A 69 -9.63 4.46 0.92
CA ALA A 69 -10.67 4.68 -0.07
C ALA A 69 -12.06 4.77 0.58
N ILE A 70 -12.35 3.89 1.54
CA ILE A 70 -13.67 3.77 2.18
C ILE A 70 -13.89 4.90 3.18
N PHE A 71 -12.92 5.16 4.06
CA PHE A 71 -13.08 6.08 5.17
C PHE A 71 -12.78 7.54 4.82
N LEU A 72 -11.94 7.81 3.81
CA LEU A 72 -11.52 9.18 3.47
C LEU A 72 -12.01 9.59 2.08
N TRP A 73 -11.52 8.93 1.03
CA TRP A 73 -11.72 9.40 -0.34
C TRP A 73 -13.16 9.30 -0.82
N PHE A 74 -13.87 8.22 -0.46
CA PHE A 74 -15.26 8.06 -0.86
C PHE A 74 -16.18 9.14 -0.26
N PRO A 75 -16.17 9.42 1.06
CA PRO A 75 -16.94 10.51 1.66
C PRO A 75 -16.65 11.87 1.02
N ILE A 76 -15.37 12.20 0.80
CA ILE A 76 -14.96 13.47 0.18
C ILE A 76 -15.54 13.61 -1.23
N VAL A 77 -15.35 12.59 -2.08
CA VAL A 77 -15.84 12.60 -3.47
C VAL A 77 -17.37 12.65 -3.50
N TYR A 78 -18.03 11.96 -2.57
CA TYR A 78 -19.49 11.98 -2.46
C TYR A 78 -20.02 13.38 -2.12
N ILE A 79 -19.46 14.04 -1.09
CA ILE A 79 -19.84 15.39 -0.68
C ILE A 79 -19.56 16.39 -1.80
N TYR A 80 -18.37 16.34 -2.39
CA TYR A 80 -17.99 17.21 -3.50
C TYR A 80 -18.98 17.14 -4.65
N LYS A 81 -19.35 15.93 -5.08
CA LYS A 81 -20.32 15.74 -6.16
C LYS A 81 -21.71 16.25 -5.78
N LYS A 82 -22.14 16.04 -4.54
CA LYS A 82 -23.43 16.53 -4.04
C LYS A 82 -23.50 18.06 -4.01
N LEU A 83 -22.40 18.73 -3.64
CA LEU A 83 -22.31 20.20 -3.67
C LEU A 83 -22.22 20.75 -5.09
N SER A 84 -21.44 20.10 -5.96
CA SER A 84 -21.28 20.52 -7.36
C SER A 84 -22.60 20.46 -8.13
N ASN A 85 -23.42 19.43 -7.91
CA ASN A 85 -24.71 19.27 -8.57
C ASN A 85 -25.80 20.26 -8.10
N ARG A 86 -25.55 21.01 -7.02
CA ARG A 86 -26.47 22.08 -6.56
C ARG A 86 -26.17 23.44 -7.16
N LYS A 87 -25.05 23.59 -7.86
CA LYS A 87 -24.64 24.84 -8.52
C LYS A 87 -25.13 24.95 -9.98
N THR A 88 -25.74 23.89 -10.49
CA THR A 88 -26.47 23.81 -11.76
C THR A 88 -27.95 23.70 -11.46
#